data_AF-X6NCM6-F1
#
_entry.id   AF-X6NCM6-F1
#
_cell.length_a   1.000
_cell.length_b   1.000
_cell.length_c   1.000
_cell.angle_alpha   90.00
_cell.angle_beta   90.00
_cell.angle_gamma   90.00
#
_symmetry.space_group_name_H-M   'P 1'
#
loop_
_entity.id
_entity.type
_entity.pdbx_description
1 polymer ?
#
loop_
_entity_poly.entity_id
_entity_poly.type
_entity_poly.pdbx_seq_one_letter_code
_entity_poly.pdbx_strand_id
1 'polypeptide(L)'
;MTNPYCKQNKLKTKETMQRHSYDKEMNPTKEKISLEKLLTDTAAIDVFMQHLSKEFSLELLLSVIEMTQFQEFVREQILNKEAKAKSSNDGKSQVSKHSSLRTVLERKNIQLPANLPKSVLVYNESQINAYIDSWTRREVRQTISSRLTKSIPLLSEYNAEDRISDHQLLYCKSIAFHLFNKYVRIGSQFST
;
A
#
# COMPACT_ATOMS: atom_id res chain seq x y z
N MET A 1 3.24 51.87 15.17
CA MET A 1 3.07 50.81 16.20
C MET A 1 4.26 49.88 16.10
N THR A 2 5.26 50.09 16.95
CA THR A 2 6.58 49.46 16.92
C THR A 2 6.61 48.25 17.85
N ASN A 3 7.06 47.10 17.36
CA ASN A 3 7.14 45.83 18.10
C ASN A 3 8.55 45.69 18.73
N PRO A 4 8.71 45.68 20.07
CA PRO A 4 10.02 45.68 20.70
C PRO A 4 10.25 44.40 21.51
N TYR A 5 10.59 43.27 20.86
CA TYR A 5 11.09 42.10 21.58
C TYR A 5 12.17 41.36 20.78
N CYS A 6 13.40 41.87 20.87
CA CYS A 6 14.63 41.12 20.57
C CYS A 6 15.45 41.08 21.87
N LYS A 7 15.21 40.05 22.70
CA LYS A 7 16.03 39.76 23.88
C LYS A 7 17.03 38.66 23.51
N GLN A 8 18.28 39.09 23.33
CA GLN A 8 19.43 38.23 23.16
C GLN A 8 19.78 37.53 24.47
N ASN A 9 19.62 36.21 24.54
CA ASN A 9 20.16 35.40 25.63
C ASN A 9 21.59 34.96 25.28
N LYS A 10 22.58 35.73 25.77
CA LYS A 10 23.99 35.33 25.84
C LYS A 10 24.19 34.35 26.99
N LEU A 11 24.09 33.05 26.72
CA LEU A 11 24.60 32.02 27.64
C LEU A 11 26.05 31.71 27.25
N LYS A 12 26.98 32.28 28.02
CA LYS A 12 28.40 31.90 28.06
C LYS A 12 28.51 30.57 28.81
N THR A 13 28.71 29.48 28.09
CA THR A 13 29.07 28.19 28.70
C THR A 13 30.58 28.02 28.59
N LYS A 14 31.23 27.91 29.76
CA LYS A 14 32.67 27.76 29.90
C LYS A 14 33.11 26.40 29.36
N GLU A 15 33.93 26.44 28.31
CA GLU A 15 34.68 25.32 27.78
C GLU A 15 35.64 24.78 28.86
N THR A 16 35.41 23.55 29.30
CA THR A 16 36.37 22.81 30.12
C THR A 16 37.08 21.83 29.19
N MET A 17 38.31 22.18 28.80
CA MET A 17 39.24 21.33 28.07
C MET A 17 39.58 20.09 28.91
N GLN A 18 38.95 18.95 28.60
CA GLN A 18 39.53 17.63 28.83
C GLN A 18 39.83 17.00 27.48
N ARG A 19 41.06 17.23 27.00
CA ARG A 19 41.68 16.49 25.90
C ARG A 19 42.04 15.09 26.43
N HIS A 20 41.07 14.19 26.44
CA HIS A 20 41.38 12.76 26.53
C HIS A 20 41.61 12.22 25.12
N SER A 21 42.88 11.94 24.85
CA SER A 21 43.39 11.16 23.72
C SER A 21 42.68 9.81 23.67
N TYR A 22 41.72 9.69 22.75
CA TYR A 22 41.12 8.44 22.31
C TYR A 22 41.21 8.40 20.78
N ASP A 23 42.45 8.45 20.26
CA ASP A 23 42.75 8.05 18.88
C ASP A 23 42.72 6.52 18.77
N LYS A 24 41.57 5.94 19.11
CA LYS A 24 41.27 4.57 18.70
C LYS A 24 40.59 4.73 17.35
N GLU A 25 41.38 4.62 16.28
CA GLU A 25 40.93 4.57 14.89
C GLU A 25 39.80 3.56 14.75
N MET A 26 38.56 4.04 14.91
CA MET A 26 37.39 3.33 14.44
C MET A 26 37.47 3.42 12.93
N ASN A 27 38.12 2.45 12.31
CA ASN A 27 37.89 2.14 10.91
C ASN A 27 36.38 1.84 10.82
N PRO A 28 35.54 2.76 10.31
CA PRO A 28 34.14 2.47 10.17
C PRO A 28 34.10 1.43 9.07
N THR A 29 33.94 0.17 9.46
CA THR A 29 33.58 -0.89 8.52
C THR A 29 32.37 -0.34 7.79
N LYS A 30 32.53 -0.06 6.49
CA LYS A 30 31.49 0.50 5.64
C LYS A 30 30.39 -0.55 5.50
N GLU A 31 29.59 -0.70 6.54
CA GLU A 31 28.48 -1.61 6.56
C GLU A 31 27.50 -1.10 5.51
N LYS A 32 27.31 -1.90 4.46
CA LYS A 32 26.33 -1.58 3.43
C LYS A 32 24.95 -1.73 4.04
N ILE A 33 24.20 -0.64 4.12
CA ILE A 33 22.80 -0.67 4.53
C ILE A 33 22.00 -1.28 3.38
N SER A 34 21.35 -2.42 3.61
CA SER A 34 20.46 -3.02 2.62
C SER A 34 19.15 -2.25 2.53
N LEU A 35 18.45 -2.36 1.39
CA LEU A 35 17.14 -1.73 1.23
C LEU A 35 16.12 -2.30 2.23
N GLU A 36 16.21 -3.58 2.58
CA GLU A 36 15.31 -4.16 3.60
C GLU A 36 15.50 -3.49 4.95
N LYS A 37 16.76 -3.28 5.38
CA LYS A 37 17.09 -2.61 6.65
C LYS A 37 16.60 -1.17 6.65
N LEU A 38 16.75 -0.46 5.52
CA LEU A 38 16.27 0.90 5.34
C LEU A 38 14.74 0.98 5.43
N LEU A 39 14.02 0.06 4.78
CA LEU A 39 12.56 0.07 4.76
C LEU A 39 11.92 -0.39 6.08
N THR A 40 12.64 -1.15 6.91
CA THR A 40 12.14 -1.65 8.21
C THR A 40 12.30 -0.61 9.34
N ASP A 41 13.28 0.28 9.22
CA ASP A 41 13.56 1.31 10.23
C ASP A 41 12.74 2.59 9.97
N THR A 42 11.93 3.01 10.95
CA THR A 42 11.06 4.19 10.83
C THR A 42 11.85 5.47 10.54
N ALA A 43 12.97 5.70 11.22
CA ALA A 43 13.72 6.94 11.03
C ALA A 43 14.41 6.97 9.66
N ALA A 44 14.91 5.82 9.20
CA ALA A 44 15.55 5.67 7.90
C ALA A 44 14.54 5.84 6.75
N ILE A 45 13.34 5.26 6.86
CA ILE A 45 12.32 5.41 5.82
C ILE A 45 11.82 6.87 5.72
N ASP A 46 11.73 7.60 6.84
CA ASP A 46 11.35 9.02 6.83
C ASP A 46 12.38 9.86 6.07
N VAL A 47 13.68 9.65 6.34
CA VAL A 47 14.77 10.32 5.62
C VAL A 47 14.76 9.92 4.13
N PHE A 48 14.47 8.66 3.82
CA PHE A 48 14.37 8.19 2.45
C PHE A 48 13.18 8.79 1.70
N MET A 49 12.01 8.91 2.33
CA MET A 49 10.84 9.60 1.76
C MET A 49 11.14 11.07 1.47
N GLN A 50 11.84 11.76 2.37
CA GLN A 50 12.27 13.15 2.12
C GLN A 50 13.22 13.24 0.92
N HIS A 51 14.11 12.26 0.74
CA HIS A 51 14.98 12.20 -0.45
C HIS A 51 14.17 11.96 -1.73
N LEU A 52 13.31 10.93 -1.77
CA LEU A 52 12.45 10.63 -2.92
C LEU A 52 11.51 11.79 -3.29
N SER A 53 11.05 12.55 -2.29
CA SER A 53 10.24 13.75 -2.53
C SER A 53 10.99 14.85 -3.27
N LYS A 54 12.31 14.98 -3.08
CA LYS A 54 13.15 15.95 -3.79
C LYS A 54 13.43 15.51 -5.23
N GLU A 55 13.48 14.21 -5.44
CA GLU A 55 13.71 13.56 -6.74
C GLU A 55 12.40 13.24 -7.49
N PHE A 56 11.25 13.71 -7.00
CA PHE A 56 9.92 13.46 -7.59
C PHE A 56 9.64 11.97 -7.88
N SER A 57 10.04 11.08 -6.96
CA SER A 57 9.90 9.62 -7.10
C SER A 57 9.23 8.96 -5.89
N LEU A 58 8.62 9.77 -5.02
CA LEU A 58 7.95 9.32 -3.79
C LEU A 58 6.77 8.38 -4.10
N GLU A 59 6.08 8.59 -5.22
CA GLU A 59 4.95 7.79 -5.67
C GLU A 59 5.30 6.32 -5.88
N LEU A 60 6.55 5.99 -6.22
CA LEU A 60 7.00 4.60 -6.36
C LEU A 60 6.99 3.88 -5.02
N LEU A 61 7.55 4.52 -3.98
CA LEU A 61 7.55 3.98 -2.63
C LEU A 61 6.14 3.90 -2.05
N LEU A 62 5.34 4.96 -2.23
CA LEU A 62 3.94 4.96 -1.79
C LEU A 62 3.13 3.86 -2.46
N SER A 63 3.34 3.59 -3.75
CA SER A 63 2.68 2.50 -4.47
C SER A 63 3.00 1.13 -3.86
N VAL A 64 4.26 0.89 -3.47
CA VAL A 64 4.68 -0.36 -2.81
C VAL A 64 4.03 -0.51 -1.44
N ILE A 65 4.00 0.57 -0.65
CA ILE A 65 3.34 0.58 0.66
C ILE A 65 1.84 0.31 0.51
N GLU A 66 1.18 1.00 -0.42
CA GLU A 66 -0.26 0.87 -0.65
C GLU A 66 -0.64 -0.52 -1.16
N MET A 67 0.12 -1.09 -2.11
CA MET A 67 -0.11 -2.47 -2.57
C MET A 67 0.04 -3.49 -1.44
N THR A 68 0.98 -3.27 -0.53
CA THR A 68 1.18 -4.15 0.63
C THR A 68 -0.01 -4.04 1.59
N GLN A 69 -0.41 -2.82 1.93
CA GLN A 69 -1.59 -2.55 2.76
C GLN A 69 -2.88 -3.13 2.15
N PHE A 70 -3.04 -3.03 0.83
CA PHE A 70 -4.19 -3.60 0.13
C PHE A 70 -4.22 -5.13 0.21
N GLN A 71 -3.08 -5.79 0.08
CA GLN A 71 -2.99 -7.24 0.22
C GLN A 71 -3.34 -7.71 1.64
N GLU A 72 -2.89 -6.98 2.66
CA GLU A 72 -3.28 -7.21 4.05
C GLU A 72 -4.79 -7.06 4.24
N PHE A 73 -5.36 -5.97 3.74
CA PHE A 73 -6.79 -5.71 3.79
C PHE A 73 -7.61 -6.83 3.14
N VAL A 74 -7.25 -7.28 1.93
CA VAL A 74 -7.95 -8.37 1.23
C VAL A 74 -7.90 -9.67 2.04
N ARG A 75 -6.75 -9.97 2.67
CA ARG A 75 -6.58 -11.16 3.51
C ARG A 75 -7.49 -11.12 4.74
N GLU A 76 -7.56 -9.98 5.43
CA GLU A 76 -8.47 -9.78 6.56
C GLU A 76 -9.93 -9.98 6.14
N GLN A 77 -10.33 -9.46 4.98
CA GLN A 77 -11.70 -9.63 4.48
C GLN A 77 -12.04 -11.09 4.17
N ILE A 78 -11.11 -11.86 3.61
CA ILE A 78 -11.31 -13.30 3.36
C ILE A 78 -11.47 -14.04 4.68
N LEU A 79 -10.58 -13.82 5.65
CA LEU A 79 -10.64 -14.46 6.97
C LEU A 79 -11.95 -14.13 7.70
N ASN A 80 -12.39 -12.87 7.63
CA ASN A 80 -13.66 -12.44 8.22
C ASN A 80 -14.88 -13.12 7.57
N LYS A 81 -14.86 -13.34 6.25
CA LYS A 81 -15.92 -14.08 5.55
C LYS A 81 -15.95 -15.55 5.96
N GLU A 82 -14.79 -16.20 6.02
CA GLU A 82 -14.69 -17.59 6.47
C GLU A 82 -15.17 -17.76 7.92
N ALA A 83 -14.84 -16.81 8.81
CA ALA A 83 -15.29 -16.83 10.20
C ALA A 83 -16.82 -16.70 10.31
N LYS A 84 -17.43 -15.83 9.52
CA LYS A 84 -18.90 -15.68 9.44
C LYS A 84 -19.56 -16.94 8.88
N ALA A 85 -19.00 -17.54 7.83
CA ALA A 85 -19.54 -18.78 7.24
C ALA A 85 -19.50 -19.96 8.22
N LYS A 86 -18.42 -20.09 9.00
CA LYS A 86 -18.28 -21.12 10.05
C LYS A 86 -19.28 -20.96 11.19
N SER A 87 -19.69 -19.73 11.49
CA SER A 87 -20.68 -19.47 12.55
C SER A 87 -22.10 -19.91 12.15
N SER A 88 -22.36 -20.13 10.86
CA SER A 88 -23.69 -20.47 10.33
C SER A 88 -23.90 -21.95 10.04
N ASN A 89 -22.85 -22.77 9.97
CA ASN A 89 -22.95 -24.19 9.61
C ASN A 89 -22.23 -25.08 10.64
N ASP A 90 -23.02 -25.81 11.43
CA ASP A 90 -22.59 -26.68 12.54
C ASP A 90 -21.98 -28.03 12.08
N GLY A 91 -21.33 -28.06 10.91
CA GLY A 91 -20.95 -29.32 10.24
C GLY A 91 -19.61 -29.28 9.51
N LYS A 92 -18.57 -29.81 10.16
CA LYS A 92 -17.27 -30.27 9.62
C LYS A 92 -16.55 -29.32 8.64
N SER A 93 -15.74 -28.42 9.20
CA SER A 93 -14.88 -27.50 8.45
C SER A 93 -13.60 -28.18 7.94
N GLN A 94 -13.49 -28.36 6.64
CA GLN A 94 -12.25 -28.73 5.95
C GLN A 94 -11.36 -27.49 5.88
N VAL A 95 -10.20 -27.53 6.54
CA VAL A 95 -9.24 -26.41 6.60
C VAL A 95 -8.75 -26.06 5.19
N SER A 96 -9.24 -24.96 4.62
CA SER A 96 -8.77 -24.39 3.36
C SER A 96 -7.31 -23.97 3.54
N LYS A 97 -6.40 -24.55 2.76
CA LYS A 97 -4.97 -24.19 2.72
C LYS A 97 -4.81 -22.83 2.03
N HIS A 98 -5.10 -21.73 2.74
CA HIS A 98 -4.96 -20.36 2.22
C HIS A 98 -3.49 -19.86 2.11
N SER A 99 -2.51 -20.77 2.08
CA SER A 99 -1.08 -20.42 2.13
C SER A 99 -0.53 -19.72 0.87
N SER A 100 -1.34 -19.45 -0.16
CA SER A 100 -0.86 -18.95 -1.45
C SER A 100 -0.79 -17.42 -1.57
N LEU A 101 -1.44 -16.66 -0.69
CA LEU A 101 -1.51 -15.19 -0.80
C LEU A 101 -0.42 -14.50 0.04
N ARG A 102 0.85 -14.82 -0.23
CA ARG A 102 1.98 -14.05 0.31
C ARG A 102 2.31 -12.85 -0.57
N THR A 103 2.46 -11.68 0.05
CA THR A 103 2.87 -10.43 -0.62
C THR A 103 4.30 -10.56 -1.19
N VAL A 104 4.66 -9.70 -2.14
CA VAL A 104 6.03 -9.70 -2.69
C VAL A 104 7.05 -9.35 -1.59
N LEU A 105 6.70 -8.44 -0.68
CA LEU A 105 7.51 -8.08 0.48
C LEU A 105 7.62 -9.25 1.47
N GLU A 106 6.52 -9.94 1.79
CA GLU A 106 6.53 -11.12 2.66
C GLU A 106 7.40 -12.24 2.08
N ARG A 107 7.40 -12.45 0.76
CA ARG A 107 8.30 -13.42 0.11
C ARG A 107 9.77 -13.04 0.25
N LYS A 108 10.07 -11.76 0.37
CA LYS A 108 11.41 -11.21 0.63
C LYS A 108 11.70 -10.99 2.11
N ASN A 109 10.77 -11.35 3.00
CA ASN A 109 10.85 -11.09 4.43
C ASN A 109 11.09 -9.61 4.78
N ILE A 110 10.53 -8.71 3.96
CA ILE A 110 10.57 -7.27 4.21
C ILE A 110 9.32 -6.91 4.98
N GLN A 111 9.49 -6.34 6.17
CA GLN A 111 8.40 -5.86 7.00
C GLN A 111 8.40 -4.34 6.98
N LEU A 112 7.23 -3.77 6.74
CA LEU A 112 7.03 -2.34 6.83
C LEU A 112 6.88 -1.95 8.33
N PRO A 113 7.36 -0.76 8.75
CA PRO A 113 7.21 -0.29 10.11
C PRO A 113 5.75 -0.28 10.56
N ALA A 114 5.49 -0.77 11.76
CA ALA A 114 4.13 -0.90 12.31
C ALA A 114 3.42 0.46 12.52
N ASN A 115 4.20 1.55 12.58
CA ASN A 115 3.71 2.92 12.77
C ASN A 115 3.49 3.68 11.45
N LEU A 116 3.60 3.02 10.29
CA LEU A 116 3.27 3.66 9.02
C LEU A 116 1.78 4.02 8.95
N PRO A 117 1.44 5.21 8.43
CA PRO A 117 0.06 5.61 8.27
C PRO A 117 -0.66 4.66 7.30
N LYS A 118 -1.87 4.25 7.70
CA LYS A 118 -2.78 3.44 6.89
C LYS A 118 -3.28 4.27 5.70
N SER A 119 -3.23 3.71 4.49
CA SER A 119 -3.78 4.36 3.30
C SER A 119 -5.28 4.60 3.47
N VAL A 120 -5.69 5.85 3.29
CA VAL A 120 -7.10 6.23 3.25
C VAL A 120 -7.81 5.50 2.10
N LEU A 121 -7.14 5.27 0.98
CA LEU A 121 -7.74 4.57 -0.16
C LEU A 121 -8.03 3.10 0.14
N VAL A 122 -7.19 2.46 0.96
CA VAL A 122 -7.32 1.04 1.32
C VAL A 122 -8.25 0.81 2.51
N TYR A 123 -8.24 1.71 3.50
CA TYR A 123 -8.93 1.49 4.78
C TYR A 123 -10.15 2.39 5.02
N ASN A 124 -10.50 3.28 4.08
CA ASN A 124 -11.72 4.07 4.21
C ASN A 124 -12.93 3.28 3.72
N GLU A 125 -13.53 2.50 4.62
CA GLU A 125 -14.72 1.68 4.35
C GLU A 125 -15.87 2.47 3.73
N SER A 126 -16.07 3.72 4.17
CA SER A 126 -17.16 4.56 3.65
C SER A 126 -16.97 4.90 2.17
N GLN A 127 -15.73 5.18 1.75
CA GLN A 127 -15.40 5.44 0.35
C GLN A 127 -15.37 4.16 -0.47
N ILE A 128 -14.87 3.06 0.09
CA ILE A 128 -14.80 1.77 -0.60
C ILE A 128 -16.20 1.25 -0.89
N ASN A 129 -17.09 1.26 0.11
CA ASN A 129 -18.48 0.82 -0.10
C ASN A 129 -19.20 1.71 -1.10
N ALA A 130 -19.04 3.04 -1.02
CA ALA A 130 -19.61 3.96 -2.00
C ALA A 130 -19.04 3.72 -3.41
N TYR A 131 -17.76 3.42 -3.53
CA TYR A 131 -17.11 3.13 -4.81
C TYR A 131 -17.61 1.81 -5.40
N ILE A 132 -17.61 0.72 -4.61
CA ILE A 132 -18.13 -0.59 -4.99
C ILE A 132 -19.59 -0.47 -5.44
N ASP A 133 -20.42 0.25 -4.68
CA ASP A 133 -21.83 0.51 -5.01
C ASP A 133 -21.99 1.32 -6.29
N SER A 134 -21.16 2.35 -6.51
CA SER A 134 -21.22 3.17 -7.71
C SER A 134 -20.81 2.39 -8.97
N TRP A 135 -19.87 1.47 -8.82
CA TRP A 135 -19.37 0.63 -9.90
C TRP A 135 -20.30 -0.52 -10.23
N THR A 136 -20.82 -1.25 -9.24
CA THR A 136 -21.85 -2.26 -9.48
C THR A 136 -23.05 -1.66 -10.20
N ARG A 137 -23.47 -0.44 -9.85
CA ARG A 137 -24.54 0.27 -10.59
C ARG A 137 -24.18 0.61 -12.04
N ARG A 138 -22.92 0.95 -12.35
CA ARG A 138 -22.47 1.20 -13.73
C ARG A 138 -22.34 -0.07 -14.56
N GLU A 139 -21.75 -1.12 -14.00
CA GLU A 139 -21.56 -2.42 -14.66
C GLU A 139 -22.91 -3.07 -14.97
N VAL A 140 -23.85 -3.04 -14.01
CA VAL A 140 -25.22 -3.54 -14.20
C VAL A 140 -25.93 -2.75 -15.30
N ARG A 141 -25.78 -1.41 -15.34
CA ARG A 141 -26.35 -0.59 -16.42
C ARG A 141 -25.75 -0.87 -17.80
N GLN A 142 -24.43 -1.06 -17.90
CA GLN A 142 -23.79 -1.38 -19.18
C GLN A 142 -24.10 -2.80 -19.65
N THR A 143 -24.20 -3.76 -18.72
CA THR A 143 -24.54 -5.16 -19.04
C THR A 143 -26.02 -5.29 -19.43
N ILE A 144 -26.92 -4.56 -18.77
CA ILE A 144 -28.34 -4.49 -19.16
C ILE A 144 -28.50 -3.78 -20.51
N SER A 145 -27.77 -2.68 -20.75
CA SER A 145 -27.85 -1.93 -22.02
C SER A 145 -27.31 -2.69 -23.22
N SER A 146 -26.32 -3.57 -23.03
CA SER A 146 -25.76 -4.41 -24.11
C SER A 146 -26.57 -5.69 -24.35
N ARG A 147 -27.34 -6.16 -23.38
CA ARG A 147 -28.20 -7.36 -23.52
C ARG A 147 -29.62 -7.06 -24.01
N LEU A 148 -30.15 -5.86 -23.81
CA LEU A 148 -31.47 -5.47 -24.33
C LEU A 148 -31.53 -5.27 -25.85
N THR A 149 -30.40 -5.29 -26.57
CA THR A 149 -30.35 -5.14 -28.03
C THR A 149 -30.10 -6.44 -28.79
N LYS A 150 -29.84 -7.56 -28.10
CA LYS A 150 -29.71 -8.87 -28.75
C LYS A 150 -30.43 -9.92 -27.91
N SER A 151 -31.60 -10.33 -28.39
CA SER A 151 -32.32 -11.51 -27.94
C SER A 151 -31.38 -12.73 -27.88
N ILE A 152 -31.08 -13.22 -26.68
CA ILE A 152 -30.30 -14.45 -26.48
C ILE A 152 -31.03 -15.35 -25.45
N PRO A 153 -31.02 -16.68 -25.64
CA PRO A 153 -31.90 -17.62 -24.95
C PRO A 153 -31.47 -17.89 -23.49
N LEU A 154 -32.45 -18.33 -22.70
CA LEU A 154 -32.30 -18.84 -21.34
C LEU A 154 -31.14 -19.85 -21.23
N LEU A 155 -30.16 -19.51 -20.40
CA LEU A 155 -29.15 -20.46 -19.92
C LEU A 155 -29.28 -20.59 -18.40
N SER A 156 -29.41 -21.84 -18.00
CA SER A 156 -29.69 -22.32 -16.65
C SER A 156 -28.60 -21.99 -15.65
N GLU A 157 -29.07 -21.72 -14.43
CA GLU A 157 -28.45 -21.88 -13.12
C GLU A 157 -27.04 -22.50 -13.12
N TYR A 158 -26.04 -21.65 -12.90
CA TYR A 158 -24.68 -22.06 -12.57
C TYR A 158 -24.26 -21.37 -11.27
N ASN A 159 -23.89 -22.19 -10.28
CA ASN A 159 -23.63 -21.80 -8.89
C ASN A 159 -22.43 -20.84 -8.79
N ALA A 160 -22.65 -19.72 -8.10
CA ALA A 160 -21.85 -18.50 -8.15
C ALA A 160 -20.99 -18.24 -6.90
N GLU A 161 -20.45 -19.26 -6.26
CA GLU A 161 -19.63 -19.06 -5.05
C GLU A 161 -18.19 -19.55 -5.28
N ASP A 162 -17.23 -18.69 -4.96
CA ASP A 162 -15.79 -18.96 -4.75
C ASP A 162 -14.81 -19.04 -5.92
N ARG A 163 -15.05 -18.34 -7.03
CA ARG A 163 -13.94 -17.86 -7.85
C ARG A 163 -13.97 -16.35 -7.92
N ILE A 164 -12.88 -15.69 -7.51
CA ILE A 164 -12.52 -14.40 -8.09
C ILE A 164 -12.54 -14.66 -9.59
N SER A 165 -13.62 -14.25 -10.26
CA SER A 165 -13.83 -14.62 -11.65
C SER A 165 -12.63 -14.12 -12.44
N ASP A 166 -12.20 -14.84 -13.46
CA ASP A 166 -11.07 -14.38 -14.30
C ASP A 166 -11.30 -12.93 -14.79
N HIS A 167 -12.55 -12.51 -14.86
CA HIS A 167 -12.98 -11.12 -15.04
C HIS A 167 -12.51 -10.14 -13.96
N GLN A 168 -12.59 -10.45 -12.67
CA GLN A 168 -12.10 -9.59 -11.58
C GLN A 168 -10.56 -9.44 -11.61
N LEU A 169 -9.83 -10.51 -11.95
CA LEU A 169 -8.38 -10.44 -12.11
C LEU A 169 -7.99 -9.67 -13.38
N LEU A 170 -8.71 -9.88 -14.48
CA LEU A 170 -8.56 -9.13 -15.73
C LEU A 170 -8.87 -7.64 -15.53
N TYR A 171 -9.86 -7.33 -14.70
CA TYR A 171 -10.23 -5.97 -14.29
C TYR A 171 -9.09 -5.28 -13.53
N CYS A 172 -8.51 -5.92 -12.52
CA CYS A 172 -7.36 -5.36 -11.80
C CYS A 172 -6.17 -5.14 -12.73
N LYS A 173 -5.91 -6.07 -13.68
CA LYS A 173 -4.85 -5.93 -14.69
C LYS A 173 -5.12 -4.77 -15.65
N SER A 174 -6.36 -4.57 -16.11
CA SER A 174 -6.70 -3.51 -17.06
C SER A 174 -6.59 -2.12 -16.42
N ILE A 175 -7.01 -1.97 -15.17
CA ILE A 175 -6.86 -0.74 -14.39
C ILE A 175 -5.39 -0.44 -14.14
N ALA A 176 -4.61 -1.42 -13.68
CA ALA A 176 -3.18 -1.25 -13.47
C ALA A 176 -2.46 -0.81 -14.77
N PHE A 177 -2.82 -1.41 -15.91
CA PHE A 177 -2.28 -1.02 -17.22
C PHE A 177 -2.68 0.41 -17.64
N HIS A 178 -3.93 0.83 -17.37
CA HIS A 178 -4.37 2.19 -17.68
C HIS A 178 -3.70 3.23 -16.80
N LEU A 179 -3.53 2.95 -15.51
CA LEU A 179 -2.80 3.81 -14.58
C LEU A 179 -1.33 3.92 -14.99
N PHE A 180 -0.70 2.80 -15.35
CA PHE A 180 0.67 2.79 -15.87
C PHE A 180 0.80 3.67 -17.13
N ASN A 181 -0.05 3.47 -18.14
CA ASN A 181 0.01 4.28 -19.36
C ASN A 181 -0.29 5.75 -19.12
N LYS A 182 -1.22 6.07 -18.20
CA LYS A 182 -1.59 7.45 -17.94
C LYS A 182 -0.49 8.21 -17.21
N TYR A 183 0.18 7.59 -16.24
CA TYR A 183 1.10 8.33 -15.37
C TYR A 183 2.56 8.11 -15.74
N VAL A 184 2.95 6.88 -16.11
CA VAL A 184 4.36 6.56 -16.44
C VAL A 184 4.73 7.05 -17.84
N ARG A 185 3.82 6.94 -18.82
CA ARG A 185 4.08 7.41 -20.20
C ARG A 185 4.08 8.94 -20.31
N ILE A 186 3.31 9.64 -19.47
CA ILE A 186 3.31 11.10 -19.44
C ILE A 186 4.61 11.59 -18.79
N GLY A 187 5.08 10.95 -17.72
CA GLY A 187 6.36 11.29 -17.08
C GLY A 187 7.58 11.17 -18.03
N SER A 188 7.57 10.20 -18.95
CA SER A 188 8.68 10.03 -19.91
C SER A 188 8.76 11.10 -20.99
N GLN A 189 7.71 11.91 -21.19
CA GLN A 189 7.67 12.96 -22.21
C GLN A 189 8.16 14.32 -21.70
N PHE A 190 8.40 14.46 -20.39
CA PHE A 190 8.91 15.69 -19.78
C PHE A 190 10.41 15.60 -19.40
N SER A 191 11.12 14.59 -19.92
CA SER A 191 12.54 14.34 -19.63
C SER A 191 13.52 14.93 -20.68
N THR A 192 13.11 15.93 -21.45
CA THR A 192 13.98 16.65 -22.40
C THR A 192 14.18 18.09 -22.01
#